data_AF-A0A962CK52-F1
#
_entry.id   AF-A0A962CK52-F1
#
_cell.length_a   1.000
_cell.length_b   1.000
_cell.length_c   1.000
_cell.angle_alpha   90.00
_cell.angle_beta   90.00
_cell.angle_gamma   90.00
#
_symmetry.space_group_name_H-M   'P 1'
#
loop_
_entity.id
_entity.type
_entity.pdbx_description
1 polymer ?
#
loop_
_entity_poly.entity_id
_entity_poly.type
_entity_poly.pdbx_seq_one_letter_code
_entity_poly.pdbx_strand_id
1 'polypeptide(L)'
;VGDSQRGPVDFERIRSSEISYIYRTPSTVFRATGFSHKIDHMIFPVGVPIADSEPEIDGQGVEFELTRQWTPWLRTLASWSTANAMDGRSAYIPVGGQPPVRFGAPSVGQPEELANLSLLLGEGRTWSGGIHWQHVGRRTNRGIEAFEDGYDLLNLG
;
A
#
# COMPACT_ATOMS: atom_id res chain seq x y z
N VAL A 1 25.17 -14.87 -36.45
CA VAL A 1 24.90 -14.68 -35.02
C VAL A 1 25.10 -13.20 -34.75
N GLY A 2 24.01 -12.43 -34.75
CA GLY A 2 24.08 -10.98 -34.61
C GLY A 2 24.01 -10.63 -33.13
N ASP A 3 25.09 -10.07 -32.59
CA ASP A 3 25.11 -9.42 -31.28
C ASP A 3 24.14 -8.24 -31.30
N SER A 4 22.93 -8.43 -30.80
CA SER A 4 22.09 -7.32 -30.35
C SER A 4 22.55 -6.92 -28.95
N GLN A 5 23.65 -6.16 -28.85
CA GLN A 5 23.94 -5.36 -27.67
C GLN A 5 22.85 -4.30 -27.54
N ARG A 6 21.72 -4.65 -26.92
CA ARG A 6 20.82 -3.62 -26.38
C ARG A 6 21.56 -2.95 -25.21
N GLY A 7 21.45 -1.62 -25.15
CA GLY A 7 22.09 -0.78 -24.14
C GLY A 7 21.66 -1.15 -22.71
N PRO A 8 22.34 -0.61 -21.68
CA PRO A 8 21.99 -0.86 -20.29
C PRO A 8 20.52 -0.51 -20.03
N VAL A 9 19.82 -1.36 -19.29
CA VAL A 9 18.46 -1.08 -18.81
C VAL A 9 18.50 0.21 -17.99
N ASP A 10 17.58 1.13 -18.25
CA ASP A 10 17.50 2.37 -17.49
C ASP A 10 17.12 2.07 -16.04
N PHE A 11 17.60 2.90 -15.10
CA PHE A 11 17.20 2.77 -13.71
C PHE A 11 15.72 3.11 -13.54
N GLU A 12 15.04 2.34 -12.69
CA GLU A 12 13.70 2.69 -12.21
C GLU A 12 13.74 4.09 -11.59
N ARG A 13 12.81 4.94 -12.00
CA ARG A 13 12.69 6.30 -11.49
C ARG A 13 11.41 6.43 -10.69
N ILE A 14 11.56 6.67 -9.39
CA ILE A 14 10.44 6.88 -8.49
C ILE A 14 10.31 8.38 -8.22
N ARG A 15 9.12 8.93 -8.44
CA ARG A 15 8.75 10.30 -8.12
C ARG A 15 7.58 10.27 -7.14
N SER A 16 7.75 10.81 -5.95
CA SER A 16 6.68 10.94 -4.96
C SER A 16 6.43 12.40 -4.62
N SER A 17 5.16 12.75 -4.43
CA SER A 17 4.70 14.03 -3.90
C SER A 17 3.80 13.77 -2.71
N GLU A 18 4.04 14.48 -1.61
CA GLU A 18 3.28 14.30 -0.38
C GLU A 18 2.87 15.67 0.19
N ILE A 19 1.64 15.72 0.68
CA ILE A 19 1.14 16.83 1.50
C ILE A 19 0.65 16.27 2.82
N SER A 20 1.11 16.87 3.92
CA SER A 20 0.80 16.39 5.26
C SER A 20 0.29 17.50 6.16
N TYR A 21 -0.76 17.18 6.92
CA TYR A 21 -1.27 17.99 8.02
C TYR A 21 -1.09 17.23 9.33
N ILE A 22 -0.54 17.92 10.35
CA ILE A 22 -0.31 17.33 11.67
C ILE A 22 -0.92 18.24 12.72
N TYR A 23 -1.86 17.71 13.49
CA TYR A 23 -2.42 18.34 14.67
C TYR A 23 -1.88 17.65 15.93
N ARG A 24 -1.31 18.43 16.86
CA ARG A 24 -0.69 17.89 18.08
C ARG A 24 -1.07 18.69 19.31
N THR A 25 -1.49 17.96 20.36
CA THR A 25 -1.69 18.44 21.73
C THR A 25 -1.02 17.46 22.70
N PRO A 26 -0.97 17.75 24.02
CA PRO A 26 -0.43 16.81 25.00
C PRO A 26 -1.13 15.44 25.03
N SER A 27 -2.42 15.39 24.65
CA SER A 27 -3.21 14.16 24.67
C SER A 27 -3.54 13.62 23.29
N THR A 28 -3.16 14.31 22.20
CA THR A 28 -3.59 13.95 20.84
C THR A 28 -2.51 14.17 19.82
N VAL A 29 -2.36 13.20 18.92
CA VAL A 29 -1.65 13.36 17.65
C VAL A 29 -2.59 12.89 16.56
N PHE A 30 -2.88 13.76 15.60
CA PHE A 30 -3.58 13.41 14.38
C PHE A 30 -2.71 13.78 13.19
N ARG A 31 -2.58 12.86 12.23
CA ARG A 31 -1.93 13.08 10.94
C ARG A 31 -2.91 12.76 9.83
N ALA A 32 -2.93 13.61 8.82
CA ALA A 32 -3.53 13.36 7.52
C ALA A 32 -2.47 13.56 6.46
N THR A 33 -2.25 12.57 5.62
CA THR A 33 -1.26 12.61 4.54
C THR A 33 -1.94 12.24 3.24
N GLY A 34 -1.88 13.13 2.25
CA GLY A 34 -2.23 12.82 0.87
C GLY A 34 -0.95 12.62 0.08
N PHE A 35 -0.90 11.60 -0.76
CA PHE A 35 0.28 11.30 -1.55
C PHE A 35 -0.08 10.92 -2.99
N SER A 36 0.86 11.20 -3.88
CA SER A 36 0.90 10.62 -5.22
C SER A 36 2.31 10.11 -5.51
N HIS A 37 2.40 9.02 -6.24
CA HIS A 37 3.66 8.47 -6.71
C HIS A 37 3.53 8.07 -8.17
N LYS A 38 4.65 8.19 -8.87
CA LYS A 38 4.85 7.68 -10.21
C LYS A 38 6.16 6.90 -10.24
N ILE A 39 6.10 5.68 -10.77
CA ILE A 39 7.27 4.85 -11.04
C ILE A 39 7.40 4.79 -12.56
N ASP A 40 8.45 5.42 -13.10
CA ASP A 40 8.80 5.34 -14.51
C ASP A 40 9.90 4.29 -14.73
N HIS A 41 10.01 3.75 -15.94
CA HIS A 41 11.07 2.82 -16.34
C HIS A 41 11.15 1.59 -15.43
N MET A 42 10.01 1.07 -14.98
CA MET A 42 10.00 -0.13 -14.14
C MET A 42 10.68 -1.29 -14.86
N ILE A 43 11.58 -1.98 -14.16
CA ILE A 43 12.37 -3.06 -14.72
C ILE A 43 11.59 -4.36 -14.52
N PHE A 44 11.13 -4.96 -15.62
CA PHE A 44 10.42 -6.23 -15.58
C PHE A 44 11.13 -7.32 -16.38
N PRO A 45 11.03 -8.59 -15.97
CA PRO A 45 11.47 -9.71 -16.78
C PRO A 45 10.52 -9.90 -17.96
N VAL A 46 11.03 -9.73 -19.18
CA VAL A 46 10.28 -9.91 -20.44
C VAL A 46 10.72 -11.19 -21.19
N GLY A 47 11.69 -11.90 -20.63
CA GLY A 47 12.29 -13.14 -21.12
C GLY A 47 13.33 -13.65 -20.11
N VAL A 48 13.73 -14.91 -20.17
CA VAL A 48 15.07 -15.27 -19.67
C VAL A 48 16.02 -15.13 -20.86
N PRO A 49 17.02 -14.22 -20.87
CA PRO A 49 17.51 -13.34 -19.80
C PRO A 49 17.19 -11.84 -20.05
N ILE A 50 16.01 -11.51 -20.56
CA ILE A 50 15.70 -10.16 -21.09
C ILE A 50 14.86 -9.39 -20.06
N ALA A 51 15.31 -8.19 -19.72
CA ALA A 51 14.54 -7.20 -18.98
C ALA A 51 14.34 -5.95 -19.84
N ASP A 52 13.20 -5.29 -19.68
CA ASP A 52 12.87 -4.04 -20.37
C ASP A 52 12.35 -3.00 -19.35
N SER A 53 12.48 -1.72 -19.70
CA SER A 53 12.16 -0.57 -18.84
C SER A 53 11.21 0.39 -19.55
N GLU A 54 9.95 -0.01 -19.66
CA GLU A 54 8.88 0.77 -20.30
C GLU A 54 7.62 0.96 -19.43
N PRO A 55 7.22 0.04 -18.52
CA PRO A 55 5.98 0.22 -17.77
C PRO A 55 6.04 1.36 -16.76
N GLU A 56 4.89 2.01 -16.58
CA GLU A 56 4.67 3.04 -15.57
C GLU A 56 3.64 2.55 -14.54
N ILE A 57 3.87 2.83 -13.26
CA ILE A 57 2.84 2.72 -12.21
C ILE A 57 2.57 4.11 -11.69
N ASP A 58 1.30 4.50 -11.69
CA ASP A 58 0.82 5.73 -11.08
C ASP A 58 -0.06 5.37 -9.89
N GLY A 59 0.16 6.00 -8.75
CA GLY A 59 -0.66 5.77 -7.58
C GLY A 59 -0.92 7.02 -6.77
N GLN A 60 -2.07 7.03 -6.13
CA GLN A 60 -2.51 8.11 -5.24
C GLN A 60 -3.22 7.52 -4.03
N GLY A 61 -3.10 8.20 -2.90
CA GLY A 61 -3.71 7.71 -1.68
C GLY A 61 -3.81 8.77 -0.60
N VAL A 62 -4.50 8.38 0.46
CA VAL A 62 -4.67 9.17 1.67
C VAL A 62 -4.48 8.27 2.87
N GLU A 63 -3.78 8.78 3.87
CA GLU A 63 -3.55 8.12 5.15
C GLU A 63 -3.98 9.03 6.30
N PHE A 64 -4.64 8.43 7.28
CA PHE A 64 -4.99 9.06 8.55
C PHE A 64 -4.40 8.26 9.70
N GLU A 65 -3.81 8.96 10.67
CA GLU A 65 -3.34 8.39 11.92
C GLU A 65 -3.87 9.21 13.09
N LEU A 66 -4.37 8.55 14.13
CA LEU A 66 -4.84 9.17 15.36
C LEU A 66 -4.27 8.42 16.56
N THR A 67 -3.64 9.17 17.45
CA THR A 67 -3.38 8.75 18.83
C THR A 67 -4.10 9.70 19.75
N ARG A 68 -4.99 9.21 20.63
CA ARG A 68 -5.73 10.03 21.59
C ARG A 68 -5.70 9.38 22.97
N GLN A 69 -5.23 10.12 23.97
CA GLN A 69 -5.44 9.82 25.38
C GLN A 69 -6.74 10.51 25.83
N TRP A 70 -7.74 9.73 26.22
CA TRP A 70 -9.04 10.26 26.64
C TRP A 70 -9.07 10.59 28.14
N THR A 71 -8.52 9.65 28.92
CA THR A 71 -8.35 9.73 30.37
C THR A 71 -6.96 9.17 30.70
N PRO A 72 -6.42 9.29 31.92
CA PRO A 72 -5.12 8.67 32.26
C PRO A 72 -5.05 7.15 32.03
N TRP A 73 -6.19 6.47 31.91
CA TRP A 73 -6.29 5.03 31.80
C TRP A 73 -6.89 4.53 30.47
N LEU A 74 -7.33 5.42 29.58
CA LEU A 74 -7.89 5.05 28.27
C LEU A 74 -7.17 5.77 27.14
N ARG A 75 -6.66 4.99 26.19
CA ARG A 75 -5.99 5.46 24.96
C ARG A 75 -6.58 4.78 23.73
N THR A 76 -6.72 5.55 22.66
CA THR A 76 -7.07 5.07 21.33
C THR A 76 -5.90 5.29 20.38
N LEU A 77 -5.64 4.29 19.54
CA LEU A 77 -4.79 4.36 18.36
C LEU A 77 -5.66 3.99 17.17
N ALA A 78 -5.71 4.80 16.14
CA ALA A 78 -6.40 4.47 14.91
C ALA A 78 -5.52 4.82 13.71
N SER A 79 -5.53 3.98 12.69
CA SER A 79 -4.99 4.32 11.39
C SER A 79 -5.95 3.86 10.30
N TRP A 80 -5.99 4.60 9.21
CA TRP A 80 -6.71 4.22 8.00
C TRP A 80 -5.91 4.70 6.81
N SER A 81 -5.81 3.88 5.77
CA SER A 81 -5.25 4.30 4.50
C SER A 81 -6.06 3.72 3.36
N THR A 82 -6.15 4.48 2.28
CA THR A 82 -6.58 3.99 0.97
C THR A 82 -5.57 4.42 -0.06
N ALA A 83 -5.29 3.53 -1.00
CA ALA A 83 -4.37 3.81 -2.07
C ALA A 83 -4.83 3.10 -3.33
N ASN A 84 -5.01 3.89 -4.38
CA ASN A 84 -5.30 3.39 -5.71
C ASN A 84 -4.01 3.51 -6.51
N ALA A 85 -3.44 2.37 -6.88
CA ALA A 85 -2.35 2.31 -7.84
C ALA A 85 -2.88 1.69 -9.13
N MET A 86 -2.64 2.35 -10.25
CA MET A 86 -2.93 1.85 -11.57
C MET A 86 -1.67 1.32 -12.21
N ASP A 87 -1.84 0.20 -12.89
CA ASP A 87 -0.78 -0.54 -13.48
C ASP A 87 -0.77 -0.34 -14.99
N GLY A 88 0.28 0.32 -15.48
CA GLY A 88 0.52 0.52 -16.91
C GLY A 88 1.01 -0.74 -17.63
N ARG A 89 1.17 -1.90 -16.95
CA ARG A 89 1.50 -3.18 -17.58
C ARG A 89 0.38 -3.60 -18.53
N SER A 90 0.48 -3.24 -19.80
CA SER A 90 -0.51 -3.59 -20.83
C SER A 90 -0.05 -4.63 -21.85
N ALA A 91 1.24 -4.95 -21.88
CA ALA A 91 1.81 -5.61 -23.06
C ALA A 91 2.85 -6.72 -22.77
N TYR A 92 3.24 -6.96 -21.52
CA TYR A 92 4.33 -7.90 -21.26
C TYR A 92 3.81 -9.33 -21.08
N ILE A 93 4.09 -10.13 -22.12
CA ILE A 93 3.89 -11.57 -22.18
C ILE A 93 4.65 -12.19 -21.00
N PRO A 94 3.97 -12.87 -20.08
CA PRO A 94 4.65 -13.43 -18.94
C PRO A 94 5.50 -14.61 -19.38
N VAL A 95 6.78 -14.51 -19.07
CA VAL A 95 7.64 -15.67 -18.92
C VAL A 95 7.04 -16.51 -17.79
N GLY A 96 6.37 -17.62 -18.12
CA GLY A 96 5.82 -18.55 -17.13
C GLY A 96 4.34 -18.36 -16.77
N GLY A 97 3.45 -18.21 -17.76
CA GLY A 97 2.03 -18.56 -17.60
C GLY A 97 1.19 -17.64 -16.70
N GLN A 98 1.65 -16.41 -16.42
CA GLN A 98 0.75 -15.42 -15.81
C GLN A 98 -0.28 -14.94 -16.85
N PRO A 99 -1.45 -14.45 -16.44
CA PRO A 99 -2.35 -13.77 -17.35
C PRO A 99 -1.86 -12.35 -17.64
N PRO A 100 -2.07 -11.81 -18.86
CA PRO A 100 -1.72 -10.43 -19.18
C PRO A 100 -2.52 -9.47 -18.29
N VAL A 101 -1.84 -8.47 -17.73
CA VAL A 101 -2.49 -7.36 -17.02
C VAL A 101 -3.04 -6.39 -18.06
N ARG A 102 -4.25 -5.87 -17.83
CA ARG A 102 -4.84 -4.84 -18.71
C ARG A 102 -4.23 -3.48 -18.37
N PHE A 103 -3.97 -2.65 -19.40
CA PHE A 103 -3.55 -1.26 -19.20
C PHE A 103 -4.52 -0.54 -18.25
N GLY A 104 -3.98 0.10 -17.21
CA GLY A 104 -4.77 0.87 -16.25
C GLY A 104 -5.60 0.00 -15.29
N ALA A 105 -5.34 -1.30 -15.21
CA ALA A 105 -5.91 -2.15 -14.16
C ALA A 105 -5.34 -1.76 -12.78
N PRO A 106 -6.05 -2.01 -11.68
CA PRO A 106 -5.49 -1.79 -10.35
C PRO A 106 -4.25 -2.65 -10.11
N SER A 107 -3.27 -2.12 -9.39
CA SER A 107 -2.05 -2.83 -9.01
C SER A 107 -2.36 -4.12 -8.26
N VAL A 108 -1.57 -5.16 -8.54
CA VAL A 108 -1.79 -6.50 -7.99
C VAL A 108 -1.28 -6.57 -6.55
N GLY A 109 -2.09 -7.16 -5.67
CA GLY A 109 -1.68 -7.48 -4.29
C GLY A 109 -1.74 -6.32 -3.30
N GLN A 110 -2.05 -5.11 -3.75
CA GLN A 110 -2.31 -3.96 -2.89
C GLN A 110 -3.78 -3.95 -2.43
N PRO A 111 -4.06 -3.96 -1.12
CA PRO A 111 -5.41 -3.70 -0.59
C PRO A 111 -5.88 -2.30 -0.95
N GLU A 112 -7.16 -2.15 -1.33
CA GLU A 112 -7.76 -0.83 -1.61
C GLU A 112 -7.84 0.04 -0.35
N GLU A 113 -8.01 -0.59 0.81
CA GLU A 113 -8.06 0.05 2.11
C GLU A 113 -7.43 -0.81 3.20
N LEU A 114 -6.85 -0.15 4.20
CA LEU A 114 -6.34 -0.74 5.43
C LEU A 114 -6.82 0.11 6.59
N ALA A 115 -7.34 -0.52 7.65
CA ALA A 115 -7.69 0.20 8.87
C ALA A 115 -7.22 -0.57 10.10
N ASN A 116 -6.84 0.17 11.15
CA ASN A 116 -6.52 -0.40 12.45
C ASN A 116 -7.15 0.46 13.53
N LEU A 117 -7.69 -0.17 14.57
CA LEU A 117 -8.19 0.50 15.78
C LEU A 117 -7.75 -0.28 17.00
N SER A 118 -6.98 0.35 17.87
CA SER A 118 -6.65 -0.16 19.20
C SER A 118 -7.31 0.69 20.27
N LEU A 119 -8.01 0.04 21.19
CA LEU A 119 -8.46 0.63 22.45
C LEU A 119 -7.63 0.00 23.57
N LEU A 120 -6.90 0.83 24.29
CA LEU A 120 -6.02 0.41 25.37
C LEU A 120 -6.57 0.97 26.69
N LEU A 121 -6.83 0.07 27.64
CA LEU A 121 -7.28 0.35 28.98
C LEU A 121 -6.18 -0.06 29.97
N GLY A 122 -5.88 0.77 30.95
CA GLY A 122 -4.94 0.37 32.00
C GLY A 122 -4.70 1.44 33.03
N GLU A 123 -4.44 1.02 34.27
CA GLU A 123 -4.16 1.93 35.37
C GLU A 123 -2.70 1.82 35.79
N GLY A 124 -1.86 2.74 35.29
CA GLY A 124 -0.45 2.82 35.66
C GLY A 124 0.34 1.54 35.34
N ARG A 125 0.81 0.84 36.38
CA ARG A 125 1.61 -0.40 36.27
C ARG A 125 0.86 -1.65 36.75
N THR A 126 -0.41 -1.53 37.13
CA THR A 126 -1.12 -2.60 37.85
C THR A 126 -1.73 -3.61 36.89
N TRP A 127 -2.38 -3.11 35.84
CA TRP A 127 -2.99 -3.93 34.81
C TRP A 127 -3.09 -3.12 33.52
N SER A 128 -3.09 -3.84 32.41
CA SER A 128 -3.46 -3.31 31.10
C SER A 128 -4.28 -4.36 30.38
N GLY A 129 -5.23 -3.90 29.57
CA GLY A 129 -5.93 -4.72 28.62
C GLY A 129 -6.28 -3.90 27.39
N GLY A 130 -6.63 -4.56 26.31
CA GLY A 130 -6.95 -3.89 25.08
C GLY A 130 -7.68 -4.74 24.07
N ILE A 131 -8.28 -4.03 23.14
CA ILE A 131 -8.92 -4.60 21.97
C ILE A 131 -8.23 -3.99 20.76
N HIS A 132 -7.83 -4.82 19.81
CA HIS A 132 -7.27 -4.39 18.55
C HIS A 132 -8.07 -4.99 17.40
N TRP A 133 -8.65 -4.12 16.58
CA TRP A 133 -9.31 -4.46 15.34
C TRP A 133 -8.41 -4.07 14.16
N GLN A 134 -8.26 -4.97 13.20
CA GLN A 134 -7.57 -4.74 11.95
C GLN A 134 -8.51 -5.09 10.80
N HIS A 135 -8.58 -4.20 9.83
CA HIS A 135 -9.31 -4.36 8.58
C HIS A 135 -8.34 -4.37 7.40
N VAL A 136 -8.51 -5.36 6.54
CA VAL A 136 -7.84 -5.43 5.25
C VAL A 136 -8.90 -5.47 4.18
N GLY A 137 -8.95 -4.43 3.36
CA GLY A 137 -9.87 -4.34 2.24
C GLY A 137 -9.56 -5.37 1.15
N ARG A 138 -10.46 -5.47 0.18
CA ARG A 138 -10.24 -6.33 -0.99
C ARG A 138 -8.99 -5.91 -1.77
N ARG A 139 -8.42 -6.86 -2.52
CA ARG A 139 -7.24 -6.62 -3.36
C ARG A 139 -7.34 -7.35 -4.69
N THR A 140 -6.72 -6.81 -5.73
CA THR A 140 -6.66 -7.47 -7.03
C THR A 140 -5.81 -8.73 -6.96
N ASN A 141 -6.37 -9.87 -7.36
CA ASN A 141 -5.62 -11.12 -7.48
C ASN A 141 -4.92 -11.17 -8.85
N ARG A 142 -3.74 -11.80 -8.90
CA ARG A 142 -2.76 -11.79 -10.00
C ARG A 142 -3.39 -11.86 -11.41
N GLY A 143 -3.56 -10.70 -12.06
CA GLY A 143 -3.90 -10.56 -13.48
C GLY A 143 -5.25 -11.15 -13.91
N ILE A 144 -6.16 -11.42 -12.96
CA ILE A 144 -7.54 -11.80 -13.24
C ILE A 144 -8.41 -10.70 -12.62
N GLU A 145 -9.48 -10.26 -13.30
CA GLU A 145 -10.43 -9.24 -12.81
C GLU A 145 -11.18 -9.65 -11.50
N ALA A 146 -10.74 -10.72 -10.83
CA ALA A 146 -11.26 -11.18 -9.57
C ALA A 146 -10.51 -10.49 -8.40
N PHE A 147 -11.28 -9.86 -7.52
CA PHE A 147 -10.80 -9.39 -6.23
C PHE A 147 -10.74 -10.57 -5.25
N GLU A 148 -9.69 -10.63 -4.44
CA GLU A 148 -9.70 -11.39 -3.20
C GLU A 148 -10.46 -10.56 -2.16
N ASP A 149 -11.41 -11.18 -1.47
CA ASP A 149 -12.22 -10.52 -0.45
C ASP A 149 -11.34 -10.02 0.71
N GLY A 150 -11.76 -8.89 1.27
CA GLY A 150 -11.16 -8.36 2.49
C GLY A 150 -11.49 -9.21 3.72
N TYR A 151 -10.85 -8.91 4.84
CA TYR A 151 -11.09 -9.58 6.10
C TYR A 151 -10.85 -8.65 7.30
N ASP A 152 -11.45 -9.03 8.42
CA ASP A 152 -11.27 -8.37 9.72
C ASP A 152 -10.63 -9.34 10.72
N LEU A 153 -9.72 -8.82 11.53
CA LEU A 153 -9.12 -9.53 12.66
C LEU A 153 -9.41 -8.77 13.95
N LEU A 154 -9.74 -9.52 15.00
CA LEU A 154 -9.95 -8.99 16.34
C LEU A 154 -9.03 -9.69 17.32
N ASN A 155 -8.19 -8.92 18.00
CA ASN A 155 -7.28 -9.39 19.02
C ASN A 155 -7.65 -8.78 20.38
N LEU A 156 -7.62 -9.63 21.41
CA LEU A 156 -7.79 -9.24 22.80
C LEU A 156 -6.46 -9.52 23.52
N GLY A 157 -6.04 -8.63 24.41
CA GLY A 157 -4.80 -8.76 25.17
C GLY A 157 -4.78 -7.89 26.41
#